data_AF-A0A0B7BVZ1-F1
#
_entry.id   AF-A0A0B7BVZ1-F1
#
_cell.length_a   1.000
_cell.length_b   1.000
_cell.length_c   1.000
_cell.angle_alpha   90.00
_cell.angle_beta   90.00
_cell.angle_gamma   90.00
#
_symmetry.space_group_name_H-M   'P 1'
#
loop_
_entity.id
_entity.type
_entity.pdbx_description
1 polymer ?
#
loop_
_entity_poly.entity_id
_entity_poly.type
_entity_poly.pdbx_seq_one_letter_code
_entity_poly.pdbx_strand_id
1 'polypeptide(L)'
;MLTQNFGQMGIQESQRVVNLLNERQLIPPEGFETSKPVLPQDPKKANCSPDIFRCTLNALPQTSALLNKARLPLGILIHPFRDLSQLPVIQSSVIVRCRSCRTYINPFVVFADQRRWKCNLCYRVNDLPDEFSFDPVSKTYGDPQRRPEVKSATIEFIAPSEYMLRPPQPAVYLYLLDVSFNAVETGYLS
;
A
#
# COMPACT_ATOMS: atom_id res chain seq x y z
N MET A 1 8.65 -42.40 19.27
CA MET A 1 7.58 -42.48 18.27
C MET A 1 7.32 -41.09 17.74
N LEU A 2 7.91 -40.79 16.59
CA LEU A 2 7.64 -39.59 15.80
C LEU A 2 6.40 -39.86 14.95
N THR A 3 5.51 -38.88 14.85
CA THR A 3 4.65 -38.48 13.71
C THR A 3 3.23 -38.14 14.15
N GLN A 4 2.64 -37.22 13.38
CA GLN A 4 1.22 -36.83 13.33
C GLN A 4 0.79 -35.70 14.27
N ASN A 5 0.89 -34.46 13.77
CA ASN A 5 -0.31 -33.65 13.49
C ASN A 5 0.08 -32.32 12.82
N PHE A 6 0.32 -32.38 11.51
CA PHE A 6 0.28 -31.21 10.63
C PHE A 6 -0.72 -31.54 9.52
N GLY A 7 -2.00 -31.38 9.82
CA GLY A 7 -3.08 -31.70 8.91
C GLY A 7 -4.32 -30.88 9.22
N GLN A 8 -4.18 -29.54 9.23
CA GLN A 8 -5.32 -28.61 9.14
C GLN A 8 -4.82 -27.19 8.88
N MET A 9 -4.38 -26.93 7.66
CA MET A 9 -4.50 -25.61 7.06
C MET A 9 -5.09 -25.80 5.67
N GLY A 10 -6.29 -25.26 5.46
CA GLY A 10 -7.03 -25.37 4.21
C GLY A 10 -6.27 -24.75 3.04
N ILE A 11 -5.58 -25.60 2.29
CA ILE A 11 -5.12 -25.35 0.92
C ILE A 11 -6.20 -25.96 0.01
N GLN A 12 -7.37 -25.34 -0.11
CA GLN A 12 -8.48 -25.98 -0.84
C GLN A 12 -8.86 -25.37 -2.19
N GLU A 13 -8.27 -24.24 -2.60
CA GLU A 13 -8.51 -23.71 -3.97
C GLU A 13 -7.25 -23.26 -4.73
N SER A 14 -6.10 -23.12 -4.08
CA SER A 14 -4.91 -22.50 -4.71
C SER A 14 -3.96 -23.46 -5.45
N GLN A 15 -4.26 -24.76 -5.50
CA GLN A 15 -3.37 -25.76 -6.13
C GLN A 15 -4.11 -26.65 -7.11
N ARG A 16 -4.77 -26.05 -8.11
CA ARG A 16 -5.08 -26.80 -9.33
C ARG A 16 -3.76 -27.11 -10.05
N VAL A 17 -3.40 -28.39 -10.13
CA VAL A 17 -2.25 -28.83 -10.93
C VAL A 17 -2.63 -28.71 -12.40
N VAL A 18 -1.84 -27.97 -13.18
CA VAL A 18 -2.07 -27.76 -14.62
C VAL A 18 -0.89 -28.36 -15.40
N ASN A 19 -1.20 -29.24 -16.34
CA ASN A 19 -0.20 -29.78 -17.25
C ASN A 19 -0.04 -28.85 -18.47
N LEU A 20 1.03 -28.05 -18.45
CA LEU A 20 1.33 -27.07 -19.49
C LEU A 20 1.62 -27.68 -20.87
N LEU A 21 1.90 -28.99 -20.97
CA LEU A 21 2.12 -29.66 -22.26
C LEU A 21 0.82 -30.00 -22.98
N ASN A 22 -0.27 -30.20 -22.22
CA ASN A 22 -1.56 -30.65 -22.76
C ASN A 22 -2.61 -29.53 -22.80
N GLU A 23 -2.56 -28.60 -21.85
CA GLU A 23 -3.54 -27.52 -21.71
C GLU A 23 -3.27 -26.42 -22.75
N ARG A 24 -4.21 -26.23 -23.69
CA ARG A 24 -4.10 -25.19 -24.73
C ARG A 24 -4.79 -23.88 -24.35
N GLN A 25 -5.67 -23.90 -23.34
CA GLN A 25 -6.45 -22.73 -22.91
C GLN A 25 -5.99 -22.26 -21.52
N LEU A 26 -4.76 -21.72 -21.46
CA LEU A 26 -4.17 -21.21 -20.21
C LEU A 26 -4.58 -19.78 -19.89
N ILE A 27 -4.92 -18.98 -20.91
CA ILE A 27 -5.28 -17.57 -20.75
C ILE A 27 -6.80 -17.47 -20.73
N PRO A 28 -7.42 -17.03 -19.62
CA PRO A 28 -8.85 -16.79 -19.58
C PRO A 28 -9.25 -15.66 -20.55
N PRO A 29 -10.42 -15.75 -21.21
CA PRO A 29 -10.86 -14.74 -22.18
C PRO A 29 -11.07 -13.35 -21.55
N GLU A 30 -11.41 -13.31 -20.26
CA GLU A 30 -11.61 -12.08 -19.47
C GLU A 30 -10.27 -11.45 -19.02
N GLY A 31 -9.13 -12.11 -19.27
CA GLY A 31 -7.83 -11.72 -18.73
C GLY A 31 -7.60 -12.15 -17.28
N PHE A 32 -6.44 -11.76 -16.73
CA PHE A 32 -6.05 -12.13 -15.37
C PHE A 32 -6.44 -11.03 -14.37
N GLU A 33 -7.17 -11.41 -13.33
CA GLU A 33 -7.32 -10.54 -12.16
C GLU A 33 -6.05 -10.57 -11.31
N THR A 34 -5.69 -9.42 -10.73
CA THR A 34 -4.57 -9.38 -9.79
C THR A 34 -4.95 -10.11 -8.50
N SER A 35 -4.18 -11.14 -8.15
CA SER A 35 -4.39 -11.90 -6.93
C SER A 35 -4.29 -10.97 -5.70
N LYS A 36 -5.28 -11.05 -4.80
CA LYS A 36 -5.32 -10.26 -3.57
C LYS A 36 -4.73 -11.04 -2.39
N PRO A 37 -4.03 -10.38 -1.45
CA PRO A 37 -3.58 -11.03 -0.21
C PRO A 37 -4.74 -11.63 0.59
N VAL A 38 -4.55 -12.85 1.10
CA VAL A 38 -5.53 -13.49 1.97
C VAL A 38 -5.35 -12.94 3.38
N LEU A 39 -6.13 -11.92 3.71
CA LEU A 39 -6.17 -11.33 5.05
C LEU A 39 -7.40 -11.82 5.85
N PRO A 40 -7.39 -11.75 7.19
CA PRO A 40 -8.61 -11.86 8.01
C PRO A 40 -9.69 -10.87 7.54
N GLN A 41 -10.98 -11.14 7.80
CA GLN A 41 -12.08 -10.36 7.20
C GLN A 41 -12.04 -8.86 7.52
N ASP A 42 -11.59 -8.46 8.72
CA ASP A 42 -11.52 -7.04 9.13
C ASP A 42 -10.48 -6.22 8.34
N PRO A 43 -9.19 -6.63 8.22
CA PRO A 43 -8.19 -5.88 7.46
C PRO A 43 -8.37 -5.95 5.93
N LYS A 44 -9.21 -6.85 5.39
CA LYS A 44 -9.41 -6.98 3.93
C LYS A 44 -9.96 -5.71 3.28
N LYS A 45 -10.89 -5.03 3.94
CA LYS A 45 -11.52 -3.81 3.39
C LYS A 45 -10.60 -2.59 3.42
N ALA A 46 -9.62 -2.59 4.30
CA ALA A 46 -8.71 -1.46 4.49
C ALA A 46 -7.41 -1.59 3.67
N ASN A 47 -7.15 -2.72 3.02
CA ASN A 47 -5.88 -2.97 2.34
C ASN A 47 -5.70 -2.09 1.08
N CYS A 48 -4.45 -1.87 0.70
CA CYS A 48 -4.11 -1.06 -0.46
C CYS A 48 -4.65 -1.70 -1.75
N SER A 49 -5.08 -0.86 -2.69
CA SER A 49 -5.42 -1.32 -4.03
C SER A 49 -4.18 -1.94 -4.71
N PRO A 50 -4.30 -3.13 -5.32
CA PRO A 50 -3.18 -3.77 -6.03
C PRO A 50 -2.67 -2.96 -7.22
N ASP A 51 -3.50 -2.03 -7.67
CA ASP A 51 -3.24 -1.06 -8.73
C ASP A 51 -2.27 0.05 -8.34
N ILE A 52 -2.10 0.29 -7.04
CA ILE A 52 -1.24 1.33 -6.46
C ILE A 52 0.00 0.70 -5.85
N PHE A 53 -0.17 -0.39 -5.09
CA PHE A 53 0.90 -1.02 -4.34
C PHE A 53 0.62 -2.53 -4.22
N ARG A 54 1.50 -3.36 -4.78
CA ARG A 54 1.39 -4.83 -4.67
C ARG A 54 2.75 -5.49 -4.51
N CYS A 55 2.74 -6.62 -3.83
CA CYS A 55 3.90 -7.49 -3.70
C CYS A 55 3.85 -8.58 -4.78
N THR A 56 5.01 -9.06 -5.23
CA THR A 56 5.09 -10.25 -6.10
C THR A 56 4.61 -11.52 -5.40
N LEU A 57 4.67 -11.55 -4.07
CA LEU A 57 4.24 -12.66 -3.22
C LEU A 57 3.17 -12.20 -2.23
N ASN A 58 1.96 -12.75 -2.34
CA ASN A 58 0.85 -12.48 -1.40
C ASN A 58 0.96 -13.25 -0.09
N ALA A 59 1.82 -14.26 -0.03
CA ALA A 59 2.21 -14.98 1.18
C ALA A 59 3.72 -14.80 1.37
N LEU A 60 4.10 -13.88 2.25
CA LEU A 60 5.50 -13.56 2.49
C LEU A 60 6.23 -14.76 3.12
N PRO A 61 7.37 -15.22 2.55
CA PRO A 61 8.19 -16.23 3.19
C PRO A 61 8.71 -15.75 4.54
N GLN A 62 8.49 -16.53 5.60
CA GLN A 62 8.94 -16.17 6.96
C GLN A 62 10.46 -16.16 7.13
N THR A 63 11.19 -16.87 6.25
CA THR A 63 12.65 -16.98 6.32
C THR A 63 13.28 -16.79 4.94
N SER A 64 14.52 -16.32 4.92
CA SER A 64 15.34 -16.23 3.70
C SER A 64 15.56 -17.60 3.05
N ALA A 65 15.70 -18.66 3.85
CA ALA A 65 15.82 -20.03 3.35
C ALA A 65 14.56 -20.48 2.59
N LEU A 66 13.36 -20.13 3.07
CA LEU A 66 12.11 -20.43 2.37
C LEU A 66 12.00 -19.63 1.07
N LEU A 67 12.37 -18.34 1.07
CA LEU A 67 12.40 -17.52 -0.14
C LEU A 67 13.36 -18.10 -1.20
N ASN A 68 14.57 -18.48 -0.79
CA ASN A 68 15.57 -19.08 -1.67
C ASN A 68 15.10 -20.42 -2.26
N LYS A 69 14.37 -21.22 -1.46
CA LYS A 69 13.75 -22.48 -1.93
C LYS A 69 12.57 -22.25 -2.88
N ALA A 70 11.79 -21.18 -2.68
CA ALA A 70 10.65 -20.85 -3.52
C ALA A 70 11.05 -20.51 -4.95
N ARG A 71 12.27 -20.00 -5.18
CA ARG A 71 12.79 -19.57 -6.49
C ARG A 71 11.94 -18.48 -7.18
N LEU A 72 11.06 -17.83 -6.42
CA LEU A 72 10.26 -16.69 -6.88
C LEU A 72 10.90 -15.38 -6.38
N PRO A 73 10.95 -14.32 -7.20
CA PRO A 73 11.46 -13.03 -6.77
C PRO A 73 10.50 -12.39 -5.77
N LEU A 74 11.05 -11.81 -4.69
CA LEU A 74 10.30 -10.96 -3.76
C LEU A 74 10.56 -9.49 -4.11
N GLY A 75 9.51 -8.78 -4.51
CA GLY A 75 9.58 -7.37 -4.87
C GLY A 75 8.24 -6.67 -4.70
N ILE A 76 8.28 -5.35 -4.81
CA ILE A 76 7.10 -4.49 -4.70
C ILE A 76 6.96 -3.70 -6.01
N LEU A 77 5.73 -3.66 -6.53
CA LEU A 77 5.34 -2.82 -7.65
C LEU A 77 4.50 -1.67 -7.11
N ILE A 78 4.87 -0.44 -7.45
CA ILE A 78 4.23 0.77 -6.93
C ILE A 78 3.92 1.71 -8.09
N HIS A 79 2.66 2.17 -8.16
CA HIS A 79 2.20 3.27 -9.01
C HIS A 79 1.66 4.39 -8.10
N PRO A 80 2.54 5.25 -7.55
CA PRO A 80 2.18 6.18 -6.47
C PRO A 80 1.16 7.25 -6.89
N PHE A 81 1.22 7.74 -8.14
CA PHE A 81 0.34 8.78 -8.66
C PHE A 81 -0.71 8.22 -9.62
N ARG A 82 -1.28 7.06 -9.30
CA ARG A 82 -2.38 6.53 -10.11
C ARG A 82 -3.60 7.42 -9.93
N ASP A 83 -4.30 7.73 -11.01
CA ASP A 83 -5.56 8.47 -10.93
C ASP A 83 -6.61 7.63 -10.18
N LEU A 84 -7.17 8.21 -9.12
CA LEU A 84 -8.19 7.58 -8.27
C LEU A 84 -9.48 8.38 -8.34
N SER A 85 -10.62 7.68 -8.43
CA SER A 85 -11.93 8.32 -8.41
C SER A 85 -12.27 8.91 -7.03
N GLN A 86 -11.74 8.32 -5.96
CA GLN A 86 -11.94 8.76 -4.58
C GLN A 86 -10.64 8.58 -3.79
N LEU A 87 -10.14 9.67 -3.21
CA LEU A 87 -8.95 9.70 -2.35
C LEU A 87 -9.26 10.54 -1.10
N PRO A 88 -9.21 9.96 0.11
CA PRO A 88 -9.37 10.74 1.34
C PRO A 88 -8.20 11.71 1.49
N VAL A 89 -8.49 13.02 1.40
CA VAL A 89 -7.54 14.10 1.67
C VAL A 89 -7.73 14.59 3.10
N ILE A 90 -6.64 14.63 3.86
CA ILE A 90 -6.64 14.91 5.29
C ILE A 90 -5.86 16.17 5.56
N GLN A 91 -6.54 17.15 6.16
CA GLN A 91 -5.92 18.37 6.66
C GLN A 91 -5.90 18.32 8.19
N SER A 92 -4.71 18.10 8.75
CA SER A 92 -4.48 18.02 10.19
C SER A 92 -3.23 18.83 10.54
N SER A 93 -3.28 19.56 11.65
CA SER A 93 -2.12 20.25 12.25
C SER A 93 -1.00 19.27 12.59
N VAL A 94 -1.36 18.07 13.05
CA VAL A 94 -0.42 17.04 13.46
C VAL A 94 -0.60 15.80 12.58
N ILE A 95 0.50 15.38 11.93
CA ILE A 95 0.57 14.12 11.20
C ILE A 95 1.19 13.05 12.11
N VAL A 96 0.36 12.10 12.56
CA VAL A 96 0.77 11.06 13.52
C VAL A 96 1.72 10.06 12.87
N ARG A 97 2.94 10.00 13.40
CA ARG A 97 4.02 9.10 12.95
C ARG A 97 4.65 8.39 14.13
N CYS A 98 5.19 7.20 13.90
CA CYS A 98 5.96 6.49 14.90
C CYS A 98 7.24 7.28 15.26
N ARG A 99 7.50 7.47 16.56
CA ARG A 99 8.66 8.23 17.05
C ARG A 99 10.00 7.57 16.71
N SER A 100 10.01 6.29 16.38
CA SER A 100 11.23 5.51 16.14
C SER A 100 11.50 5.25 14.66
N CYS A 101 10.54 4.65 13.93
CA CYS A 101 10.73 4.32 12.51
C CYS A 101 10.07 5.31 11.55
N ARG A 102 9.42 6.38 12.05
CA ARG A 102 8.76 7.45 11.27
C ARG A 102 7.58 6.99 10.39
N THR A 103 7.17 5.73 10.48
CA THR A 103 5.97 5.18 9.82
C THR A 103 4.71 5.96 10.20
N TYR A 104 3.92 6.34 9.21
CA TYR A 104 2.60 6.95 9.42
C TYR A 104 1.65 5.97 10.11
N ILE A 105 0.78 6.51 10.97
CA ILE A 105 -0.35 5.72 11.48
C ILE A 105 -1.19 5.23 10.29
N ASN A 106 -1.67 3.99 10.35
CA ASN A 106 -2.30 3.30 9.22
C ASN A 106 -3.29 2.25 9.73
N PRO A 107 -4.13 1.65 8.87
CA PRO A 107 -5.18 0.71 9.30
C PRO A 107 -4.72 -0.55 10.05
N PHE A 108 -3.43 -0.89 10.00
CA PHE A 108 -2.90 -2.12 10.56
C PHE A 108 -2.24 -1.94 11.93
N VAL A 109 -2.28 -0.72 12.50
CA VAL A 109 -1.79 -0.48 13.86
C VAL A 109 -2.71 -1.10 14.90
N VAL A 110 -2.18 -1.33 16.10
CA VAL A 110 -2.98 -1.84 17.23
C VAL A 110 -3.08 -0.76 18.29
N PHE A 111 -4.30 -0.34 18.65
CA PHE A 111 -4.49 0.56 19.79
C PHE A 111 -4.28 -0.22 21.09
N ALA A 112 -3.34 0.24 21.91
CA ALA A 112 -3.10 -0.32 23.24
C ALA A 112 -4.15 0.19 24.24
N ASP A 113 -4.55 1.45 24.07
CA ASP A 113 -5.67 2.11 24.74
C ASP A 113 -6.11 3.33 23.91
N GLN A 114 -6.97 4.20 24.46
CA GLN A 114 -7.46 5.40 23.77
C GLN A 114 -6.39 6.46 23.49
N ARG A 115 -5.24 6.41 24.18
CA ARG A 115 -4.16 7.41 24.10
C ARG A 115 -2.86 6.83 23.56
N ARG A 116 -2.80 5.55 23.20
CA ARG A 116 -1.57 4.88 22.75
C ARG A 116 -1.82 3.87 21.65
N TRP A 117 -0.88 3.84 20.70
CA TRP A 117 -0.91 2.90 19.58
C TRP A 117 0.43 2.21 19.40
N LYS A 118 0.38 0.94 19.00
CA LYS A 118 1.53 0.09 18.69
C LYS A 118 1.76 0.08 17.19
N CYS A 119 2.96 0.47 16.76
CA CYS A 119 3.34 0.47 15.36
C CYS A 119 3.40 -0.96 14.81
N ASN A 120 2.82 -1.19 13.63
CA ASN A 120 2.78 -2.50 12.97
C ASN A 120 4.10 -2.89 12.27
N LEU A 121 5.07 -1.98 12.16
CA LEU A 121 6.38 -2.26 11.55
C LEU A 121 7.48 -2.50 12.57
N CYS A 122 7.65 -1.59 13.54
CA CYS A 122 8.71 -1.70 14.56
C CYS A 122 8.21 -2.15 15.94
N TYR A 123 6.90 -2.36 16.10
CA TYR A 123 6.26 -2.85 17.34
C TYR A 123 6.40 -1.96 18.59
N ARG A 124 6.98 -0.76 18.47
CA ARG A 124 7.05 0.20 19.57
C ARG A 124 5.68 0.85 19.82
N VAL A 125 5.39 1.09 21.10
CA VAL A 125 4.23 1.85 21.56
C VAL A 125 4.54 3.35 21.50
N ASN A 126 3.59 4.11 20.98
CA ASN A 126 3.65 5.56 20.78
C ASN A 126 2.41 6.19 21.43
N ASP A 127 2.57 7.41 21.92
CA ASP A 127 1.46 8.22 22.40
C ASP A 127 0.66 8.75 21.22
N LEU A 128 -0.65 8.87 21.41
CA LEU A 128 -1.61 9.38 20.45
C LEU A 128 -1.96 10.82 20.85
N PRO A 129 -1.76 11.82 19.98
CA PRO A 129 -2.14 13.20 20.26
C PRO A 129 -3.64 13.33 20.54
N ASP A 130 -4.04 14.18 21.49
CA ASP A 130 -5.45 14.39 21.84
C ASP A 130 -6.30 14.86 20.64
N GLU A 131 -5.70 15.65 19.73
CA GLU A 131 -6.31 16.10 18.46
C GLU A 131 -6.73 14.94 17.55
N PHE A 132 -6.08 13.77 17.67
CA PHE A 132 -6.41 12.59 16.88
C PHE A 132 -7.70 11.89 17.36
N SER A 133 -8.22 12.24 18.54
CA SER A 133 -9.53 11.76 19.00
C SER A 133 -10.70 12.57 18.43
N PHE A 134 -10.41 13.69 17.76
CA PHE A 134 -11.41 14.47 17.03
C PHE A 134 -11.53 13.91 15.60
N ASP A 135 -12.74 13.55 15.19
CA ASP A 135 -13.03 13.12 13.82
C ASP A 135 -13.36 14.35 12.95
N PRO A 136 -12.51 14.71 11.96
CA PRO A 136 -12.74 15.89 11.12
C PRO A 136 -13.94 15.73 10.18
N VAL A 137 -14.36 14.49 9.88
CA VAL A 137 -15.48 14.22 8.97
C VAL A 137 -16.81 14.41 9.68
N SER A 138 -16.97 13.78 10.87
CA SER A 138 -18.21 13.89 11.65
C SER A 138 -18.25 15.10 12.59
N LYS A 139 -17.12 15.79 12.78
CA LYS A 139 -16.94 16.89 13.76
C LYS A 139 -17.30 16.49 15.19
N THR A 140 -17.05 15.23 15.55
CA THR A 140 -17.29 14.72 16.91
C THR A 140 -16.00 14.25 17.56
N TYR A 141 -15.92 14.40 18.87
CA TYR A 141 -14.91 13.69 19.66
C TYR A 141 -15.35 12.25 19.86
N GLY A 142 -14.41 11.32 19.72
CA GLY A 142 -14.73 9.92 19.91
C GLY A 142 -13.57 9.00 19.61
N ASP A 143 -13.90 7.91 18.92
CA ASP A 143 -13.01 6.78 18.69
C ASP A 143 -11.97 7.08 17.59
N PRO A 144 -10.66 7.08 17.91
CA PRO A 144 -9.57 7.22 16.94
C PRO A 144 -9.65 6.27 15.74
N GLN A 145 -10.28 5.10 15.90
CA GLN A 145 -10.45 4.11 14.83
C GLN A 145 -11.39 4.61 13.72
N ARG A 146 -12.16 5.67 13.97
CA ARG A 146 -13.05 6.26 12.97
C ARG A 146 -12.32 7.14 11.96
N ARG A 147 -11.07 7.51 12.23
CA ARG A 147 -10.30 8.44 11.40
C ARG A 147 -9.93 7.84 10.04
N PRO A 148 -9.95 8.64 8.96
CA PRO A 148 -9.54 8.19 7.63
C PRO A 148 -8.16 7.53 7.60
N GLU A 149 -7.20 8.04 8.40
CA GLU A 149 -5.85 7.48 8.53
C GLU A 149 -5.82 6.00 8.96
N VAL A 150 -6.84 5.57 9.70
CA VAL A 150 -6.95 4.20 10.24
C VAL A 150 -7.95 3.37 9.43
N LYS A 151 -8.79 4.00 8.60
CA LYS A 151 -9.78 3.30 7.76
C LYS A 151 -9.28 2.97 6.37
N SER A 152 -8.37 3.77 5.82
CA SER A 152 -7.94 3.68 4.43
C SER A 152 -6.43 3.50 4.34
N ALA A 153 -5.96 2.50 3.56
CA ALA A 153 -4.52 2.32 3.29
C ALA A 153 -3.96 3.32 2.27
N THR A 154 -4.82 4.00 1.51
CA THR A 154 -4.44 5.04 0.57
C THR A 154 -5.16 6.33 0.96
N ILE A 155 -4.37 7.33 1.33
CA ILE A 155 -4.81 8.65 1.78
C ILE A 155 -3.78 9.68 1.32
N GLU A 156 -4.16 10.94 1.33
CA GLU A 156 -3.25 12.06 1.10
C GLU A 156 -3.32 13.04 2.26
N PHE A 157 -2.16 13.54 2.70
CA PHE A 157 -2.08 14.59 3.70
C PHE A 157 -1.80 15.92 3.03
N ILE A 158 -2.54 16.96 3.43
CA ILE A 158 -2.10 18.34 3.23
C ILE A 158 -1.00 18.59 4.28
N ALA A 159 0.25 18.56 3.83
CA ALA A 159 1.40 18.67 4.73
C ALA A 159 1.50 20.08 5.36
N PRO A 160 1.69 20.19 6.69
CA PRO A 160 1.97 21.46 7.34
C PRO A 160 3.32 22.07 6.95
N SER A 161 3.55 23.33 7.32
CA SER A 161 4.76 24.08 6.98
C SER A 161 6.07 23.45 7.46
N GLU A 162 6.04 22.59 8.48
CA GLU A 162 7.21 21.84 8.96
C GLU A 162 7.79 20.87 7.91
N TYR A 163 7.03 20.51 6.88
CA TYR A 163 7.48 19.68 5.75
C TYR A 163 8.04 20.52 4.59
N MET A 164 8.07 21.84 4.72
CA MET A 164 8.50 22.76 3.66
C MET A 164 9.81 23.45 4.04
N LEU A 165 10.88 23.20 3.28
CA LEU A 165 12.13 23.97 3.37
C LEU A 165 12.06 25.29 2.59
N ARG A 166 11.18 25.35 1.60
CA ARG A 166 10.91 26.51 0.74
C ARG A 166 9.43 26.49 0.36
N PRO A 167 8.83 27.64 -0.02
CA PRO A 167 7.46 27.66 -0.51
C PRO A 167 7.26 26.71 -1.71
N PRO A 168 6.04 26.15 -1.90
CA PRO A 168 5.72 25.38 -3.10
C PRO A 168 6.09 26.14 -4.36
N GLN A 169 6.82 25.48 -5.26
CA GLN A 169 7.26 26.12 -6.50
C GLN A 169 6.14 26.07 -7.54
N PRO A 170 6.02 27.10 -8.41
CA PRO A 170 5.11 27.02 -9.53
C PRO A 170 5.55 25.93 -10.51
N ALA A 171 4.62 25.44 -11.33
CA ALA A 171 4.97 24.57 -12.45
C ALA A 171 5.77 25.39 -13.48
N VAL A 172 6.95 24.89 -13.86
CA VAL A 172 7.83 25.51 -14.86
C VAL A 172 8.04 24.51 -15.98
N TYR A 173 7.73 24.93 -17.20
CA TYR A 173 7.90 24.12 -18.41
C TYR A 173 8.95 24.77 -19.29
N LEU A 174 9.97 24.01 -19.68
CA LEU A 174 10.99 24.41 -20.64
C LEU A 174 10.97 23.41 -21.80
N TYR A 175 10.71 23.90 -23.00
CA TYR A 175 10.73 23.09 -24.22
C TYR A 175 12.07 23.28 -24.91
N LEU A 176 12.84 22.19 -25.01
CA LEU A 176 14.09 22.15 -25.76
C LEU A 176 13.89 21.31 -27.00
N LEU A 177 13.76 21.99 -28.14
CA LEU A 177 13.49 21.37 -29.43
C LEU A 177 14.79 21.24 -30.22
N ASP A 178 15.06 20.06 -30.77
CA ASP A 178 16.15 19.89 -31.73
C ASP A 178 15.75 20.54 -33.06
N VAL A 179 16.53 21.51 -33.53
CA VAL A 179 16.30 22.21 -34.82
C VAL A 179 17.31 21.79 -35.90
N SER A 180 17.92 20.61 -35.73
CA SER A 180 18.79 20.01 -36.75
C SER A 180 18.04 19.68 -38.04
N PHE A 181 18.78 19.47 -39.12
CA PHE A 181 18.21 19.07 -40.41
C PHE A 181 17.35 17.81 -40.30
N ASN A 182 17.82 16.79 -39.57
CA ASN A 182 17.08 15.54 -39.38
C ASN A 182 15.75 15.77 -38.63
N ALA A 183 15.75 16.64 -37.61
CA ALA A 183 14.53 16.99 -36.90
C ALA A 183 13.51 17.66 -37.81
N VAL A 184 13.96 18.56 -38.70
CA VAL A 184 13.08 19.19 -39.71
C VAL A 184 12.51 18.15 -40.68
N GLU A 185 13.31 17.19 -41.16
CA GLU A 185 12.83 16.15 -42.10
C GLU A 185 11.74 15.25 -41.52
N THR A 186 11.74 15.02 -40.20
CA THR A 186 10.67 14.22 -39.55
C THR A 186 9.32 14.93 -39.45
N GLY A 187 9.29 16.27 -39.61
CA GLY A 187 8.05 17.06 -39.61
C GLY A 187 7.44 17.36 -38.24
N TYR A 188 8.09 17.04 -37.11
CA TYR A 188 7.52 17.38 -35.79
C TYR A 188 7.67 18.87 -35.41
N LEU A 189 8.54 19.60 -36.11
CA LEU A 189 8.76 21.05 -35.93
C LEU A 189 7.76 21.91 -36.72
N SER A 190 6.98 21.31 -37.63
CA SER A 190 6.02 21.98 -38.52
C SER A 190 4.59 21.87 -38.02
#